data_AF-A0A520GBQ3-F1
#
_entry.id   AF-A0A520GBQ3-F1
#
_cell.length_a   1.000
_cell.length_b   1.000
_cell.length_c   1.000
_cell.angle_alpha   90.00
_cell.angle_beta   90.00
_cell.angle_gamma   90.00
#
_symmetry.space_group_name_H-M   'P 1'
#
loop_
_entity.id
_entity.type
_entity.pdbx_description
1 polymer ?
#
loop_
_entity_poly.entity_id
_entity_poly.type
_entity_poly.pdbx_seq_one_letter_code
_entity_poly.pdbx_strand_id
1 'polypeptide(L)'
;ALYSERASVSSGVEISCNEVIVLGNSPHWTGPYRIAHRAMKDALDIGAVVGALADLGLDAAPQLDETALARIAGVFVKCEPQRQGRVRASRHTMLDDTDINAQRHVRGAVGGLVAGVIGDGRIFVSGGAEHQGPDGGGLIAVIAGRPQP
;
A
#
# COMPACT_ATOMS: atom_id res chain seq x y z
N ALA A 1 -0.17 -20.42 -2.87
CA ALA A 1 -0.92 -19.41 -3.64
C ALA A 1 0.03 -18.74 -4.62
N LEU A 2 -0.47 -18.21 -5.75
CA LEU A 2 0.34 -17.51 -6.75
C LEU A 2 0.05 -16.01 -6.66
N TYR A 3 1.05 -15.19 -6.33
CA TYR A 3 0.97 -13.74 -6.29
C TYR A 3 2.36 -13.11 -6.43
N SER A 4 2.39 -11.80 -6.72
CA SER A 4 3.58 -10.96 -6.66
C SER A 4 3.50 -10.00 -5.48
N GLU A 5 4.57 -9.87 -4.70
CA GLU A 5 4.67 -8.93 -3.57
C GLU A 5 4.96 -7.49 -4.00
N ARG A 6 5.09 -7.25 -5.31
CA ARG A 6 5.57 -5.98 -5.89
C ARG A 6 4.68 -5.43 -7.00
N ALA A 7 3.69 -6.20 -7.44
CA ALA A 7 2.81 -5.79 -8.52
C ALA A 7 1.71 -4.87 -8.00
N SER A 8 1.51 -3.72 -8.67
CA SER A 8 0.36 -2.86 -8.48
C SER A 8 -0.19 -2.53 -9.86
N VAL A 9 -1.31 -3.15 -10.20
CA VAL A 9 -1.90 -3.16 -11.55
C VAL A 9 -3.25 -2.46 -11.49
N SER A 10 -3.51 -1.60 -12.47
CA SER A 10 -4.81 -1.00 -12.71
C SER A 10 -5.20 -1.27 -14.15
N SER A 11 -6.51 -1.28 -14.41
CA SER A 11 -7.06 -1.42 -15.76
C SER A 11 -8.09 -0.32 -16.01
N GLY A 12 -8.09 0.21 -17.22
CA GLY A 12 -9.05 1.18 -17.72
C GLY A 12 -9.42 0.86 -19.17
N VAL A 13 -10.38 1.60 -19.72
CA VAL A 13 -10.91 1.38 -21.08
C VAL A 13 -10.11 2.11 -22.16
N GLU A 14 -9.15 2.94 -21.75
CA GLU A 14 -8.46 3.93 -22.57
C GLU A 14 -7.27 3.39 -23.40
N ILE A 15 -6.65 2.27 -23.02
CA ILE A 15 -5.41 1.77 -23.62
C ILE A 15 -5.57 0.35 -24.18
N SER A 16 -4.84 0.06 -25.27
CA SER A 16 -4.85 -1.25 -25.96
C SER A 16 -3.61 -2.11 -25.65
N CYS A 17 -2.71 -1.63 -24.81
CA CYS A 17 -1.51 -2.33 -24.38
C CYS A 17 -1.28 -2.15 -22.87
N ASN A 18 -0.41 -2.98 -22.31
CA ASN A 18 0.02 -2.84 -20.92
C ASN A 18 1.16 -1.83 -20.84
N GLU A 19 0.95 -0.73 -20.13
CA GLU A 19 2.01 0.21 -19.75
C GLU A 19 2.64 -0.22 -18.42
N VAL A 20 3.95 -0.41 -18.41
CA VAL A 20 4.68 -0.95 -17.26
C VAL A 20 5.72 0.04 -16.76
N ILE A 21 5.59 0.46 -15.50
CA ILE A 21 6.56 1.30 -14.81
C ILE A 21 7.21 0.47 -13.70
N VAL A 22 8.54 0.40 -13.70
CA VAL A 22 9.31 -0.28 -12.65
C VAL A 22 9.98 0.77 -11.77
N LEU A 23 9.67 0.73 -10.47
CA LEU A 23 10.28 1.60 -9.46
C LEU A 23 11.21 0.76 -8.58
N GLY A 24 12.45 1.22 -8.40
CA GLY A 24 13.44 0.48 -7.65
C GLY A 24 14.66 1.31 -7.25
N ASN A 25 15.58 0.68 -6.53
CA ASN A 25 16.85 1.27 -6.15
C ASN A 25 17.98 0.65 -6.98
N SER A 26 18.96 1.47 -7.37
CA SER A 26 20.19 1.01 -8.00
C SER A 26 21.39 1.66 -7.32
N PRO A 27 22.52 0.94 -7.15
CA PRO A 27 23.78 1.54 -6.71
C PRO A 27 24.34 2.54 -7.74
N HIS A 28 23.90 2.45 -8.99
CA HIS A 28 24.31 3.34 -10.08
C HIS A 28 23.41 4.57 -10.24
N TRP A 29 22.35 4.71 -9.43
CA TRP A 29 21.44 5.85 -9.50
C TRP A 29 21.76 6.91 -8.43
N THR A 30 21.95 8.15 -8.88
CA THR A 30 22.10 9.33 -8.03
C THR A 30 20.77 10.06 -7.87
N GLY A 31 20.41 10.44 -6.65
CA GLY A 31 19.19 11.19 -6.39
C GLY A 31 18.78 11.13 -4.92
N PRO A 32 17.91 12.05 -4.48
CA PRO A 32 17.58 12.20 -3.07
C PRO A 32 16.64 11.11 -2.57
N TYR A 33 16.00 10.32 -3.43
CA TYR A 33 14.95 9.37 -3.05
C TYR A 33 15.41 7.91 -2.98
N ARG A 34 14.69 7.13 -2.18
CA ARG A 34 14.71 5.66 -2.10
C ARG A 34 13.28 5.14 -2.02
N ILE A 35 13.07 3.91 -2.48
CA ILE A 35 11.80 3.20 -2.36
C ILE A 35 11.95 1.95 -1.50
N ALA A 36 10.97 1.66 -0.65
CA ALA A 36 10.81 0.38 0.04
C ALA A 36 9.38 -0.14 -0.17
N HIS A 37 9.19 -1.45 -0.02
CA HIS A 37 7.87 -2.07 -0.14
C HIS A 37 7.76 -3.26 0.79
N ARG A 38 6.53 -3.59 1.18
CA ARG A 38 6.17 -4.83 1.88
C ARG A 38 4.80 -5.30 1.45
N ALA A 39 4.61 -6.62 1.39
CA ALA A 39 3.28 -7.21 1.27
C ALA A 39 2.50 -7.03 2.59
N MET A 40 1.22 -6.73 2.48
CA MET A 40 0.28 -6.69 3.61
C MET A 40 -0.43 -8.03 3.69
N LYS A 41 -0.47 -8.65 4.88
CA LYS A 41 -1.13 -9.96 5.07
C LYS A 41 -2.65 -9.87 5.03
N ASP A 42 -3.19 -8.76 5.52
CA ASP A 42 -4.61 -8.47 5.55
C ASP A 42 -4.84 -6.94 5.58
N ALA A 43 -6.10 -6.53 5.48
CA ALA A 43 -6.51 -5.13 5.55
C ALA A 43 -6.20 -4.41 6.89
N LEU A 44 -5.68 -5.11 7.91
CA LEU A 44 -5.35 -4.57 9.24
C LEU A 44 -3.84 -4.63 9.55
N ASP A 45 -2.99 -4.90 8.55
CA ASP A 45 -1.56 -5.13 8.74
C ASP A 45 -0.76 -3.81 8.85
N ILE A 46 -0.91 -3.11 9.99
CA ILE A 46 -0.09 -1.94 10.34
C ILE A 46 1.40 -2.31 10.41
N GLY A 47 1.73 -3.56 10.76
CA GLY A 47 3.11 -4.02 10.84
C GLY A 47 3.84 -3.93 9.51
N ALA A 48 3.16 -4.25 8.40
CA ALA A 48 3.71 -4.06 7.06
C ALA A 48 3.93 -2.58 6.72
N VAL A 49 3.03 -1.68 7.15
CA VAL A 49 3.15 -0.23 6.94
C VAL A 49 4.36 0.33 7.69
N VAL A 50 4.45 0.07 8.99
CA VAL A 50 5.57 0.50 9.84
C VAL A 50 6.88 -0.12 9.35
N GLY A 51 6.88 -1.40 8.96
CA GLY A 51 8.06 -2.06 8.42
C GLY A 51 8.59 -1.42 7.14
N ALA A 52 7.71 -1.02 6.21
CA ALA A 52 8.12 -0.37 4.96
C ALA A 52 8.71 1.04 5.22
N LEU A 53 8.19 1.75 6.23
CA LEU A 53 8.76 3.03 6.69
C LEU A 53 10.13 2.82 7.36
N ALA A 54 10.26 1.80 8.22
CA ALA A 54 11.51 1.49 8.90
C ALA A 54 12.65 1.13 7.92
N ASP A 55 12.33 0.45 6.82
CA ASP A 55 13.29 0.15 5.74
C ASP A 55 13.84 1.42 5.06
N LEU A 56 13.20 2.58 5.25
CA LEU A 56 13.62 3.90 4.78
C LEU A 56 14.20 4.79 5.90
N GLY A 57 14.39 4.24 7.10
CA GLY A 57 14.82 4.98 8.27
C GLY A 57 13.79 6.04 8.70
N LEU A 58 12.50 5.69 8.63
CA LEU A 58 11.38 6.48 9.12
C LEU A 58 10.70 5.69 10.25
N ASP A 59 10.62 6.29 11.43
CA ASP A 59 9.99 5.67 12.59
C ASP A 59 8.58 6.24 12.80
N ALA A 60 7.57 5.38 12.79
CA ALA A 60 6.17 5.74 13.00
C ALA A 60 5.71 5.20 14.34
N ALA A 61 5.82 6.04 15.38
CA ALA A 61 5.52 5.66 16.75
C ALA A 61 4.87 6.83 17.53
N PRO A 62 3.52 6.97 17.53
CA PRO A 62 2.53 6.17 16.78
C PRO A 62 2.34 6.61 15.32
N GLN A 63 2.84 7.80 14.97
CA GLN A 63 2.82 8.37 13.61
C GLN A 63 4.19 8.95 13.27
N LEU A 64 4.41 9.29 12.00
CA LEU A 64 5.59 10.06 11.62
C LEU A 64 5.50 11.47 12.23
N ASP A 65 6.64 11.98 12.72
CA ASP A 65 6.76 13.40 13.04
C ASP A 65 6.83 14.27 11.78
N GLU A 66 6.76 15.59 11.94
CA GLU A 66 6.78 16.54 10.82
C GLU A 66 8.05 16.42 9.96
N THR A 67 9.19 16.09 10.57
CA THR A 67 10.48 15.98 9.87
C THR A 67 10.54 14.72 9.01
N ALA A 68 10.08 13.59 9.55
CA ALA A 68 9.97 12.33 8.84
C ALA A 68 8.89 12.41 7.75
N LEU A 69 7.76 13.05 8.04
CA LEU A 69 6.68 13.23 7.08
C LEU A 69 7.11 14.09 5.88
N ALA A 70 7.90 15.15 6.10
CA ALA A 70 8.44 15.98 5.03
C ALA A 70 9.35 15.21 4.04
N ARG A 71 9.85 14.03 4.43
CA ARG A 71 10.63 13.16 3.54
C ARG A 71 9.75 12.30 2.63
N ILE A 72 8.47 12.11 2.92
CA ILE A 72 7.56 11.29 2.11
C ILE A 72 7.30 11.97 0.76
N ALA A 73 7.64 11.28 -0.33
CA ALA A 73 7.40 11.75 -1.68
C ALA A 73 6.24 11.00 -2.37
N GLY A 74 5.94 9.78 -1.94
CA GLY A 74 4.83 9.01 -2.47
C GLY A 74 4.56 7.75 -1.67
N VAL A 75 3.29 7.38 -1.57
CA VAL A 75 2.82 6.18 -0.89
C VAL A 75 1.83 5.49 -1.82
N PHE A 76 2.09 4.22 -2.12
CA PHE A 76 1.29 3.41 -3.03
C PHE A 76 0.79 2.20 -2.27
N VAL A 77 -0.51 2.01 -2.26
CA VAL A 77 -1.18 0.93 -1.54
C VAL A 77 -2.04 0.15 -2.52
N LYS A 78 -1.96 -1.17 -2.42
CA LYS A 78 -2.85 -2.10 -3.10
C LYS A 78 -3.61 -2.90 -2.05
N CYS A 79 -4.92 -3.07 -2.24
CA CYS A 79 -5.76 -3.79 -1.29
C CYS A 79 -6.94 -4.50 -1.97
N GLU A 80 -7.45 -5.55 -1.34
CA GLU A 80 -8.72 -6.20 -1.70
C GLU A 80 -9.44 -6.77 -0.47
N PRO A 81 -10.77 -6.94 -0.52
CA PRO A 81 -11.48 -7.74 0.48
C PRO A 81 -11.06 -9.21 0.37
N GLN A 82 -10.91 -9.88 1.51
CA GLN A 82 -10.59 -11.29 1.55
C GLN A 82 -11.75 -12.14 0.98
N ARG A 83 -11.47 -13.09 0.09
CA ARG A 83 -12.50 -13.82 -0.67
C ARG A 83 -13.47 -14.67 0.15
N GLN A 84 -13.06 -15.12 1.33
CA GLN A 84 -13.93 -15.87 2.26
C GLN A 84 -14.73 -14.95 3.19
N GLY A 85 -14.67 -13.63 3.00
CA GLY A 85 -15.46 -12.66 3.75
C GLY A 85 -14.96 -12.40 5.17
N ARG A 86 -13.68 -12.63 5.46
CA ARG A 86 -13.14 -12.57 6.82
C ARG A 86 -11.81 -11.82 6.90
N VAL A 87 -11.65 -11.00 7.94
CA VAL A 87 -10.37 -10.41 8.34
C VAL A 87 -10.06 -10.86 9.75
N ARG A 88 -8.92 -11.52 9.97
CA ARG A 88 -8.49 -12.05 11.28
C ARG A 88 -9.58 -12.84 12.01
N ALA A 89 -10.18 -13.75 11.27
CA ALA A 89 -11.29 -14.56 11.71
C ALA A 89 -12.60 -13.83 12.07
N SER A 90 -12.74 -12.54 11.77
CA SER A 90 -14.00 -11.80 11.90
C SER A 90 -14.65 -11.64 10.54
N ARG A 91 -15.96 -11.94 10.45
CA ARG A 91 -16.74 -11.72 9.24
C ARG A 91 -16.83 -10.23 8.93
N HIS A 92 -16.66 -9.84 7.67
CA HIS A 92 -16.99 -8.50 7.17
C HIS A 92 -18.18 -8.56 6.20
N THR A 93 -18.74 -7.41 5.84
CA THR A 93 -19.91 -7.29 4.93
C THR A 93 -19.55 -6.88 3.52
N MET A 94 -18.29 -6.45 3.26
CA MET A 94 -17.90 -5.81 2.00
C MET A 94 -18.29 -6.55 0.71
N LEU A 95 -18.29 -7.88 0.70
CA LEU A 95 -18.56 -8.67 -0.53
C LEU A 95 -20.06 -8.80 -0.86
N ASP A 96 -20.91 -8.73 0.16
CA ASP A 96 -22.36 -8.93 0.02
C ASP A 96 -23.14 -7.61 0.15
N ASP A 97 -22.43 -6.48 0.22
CA ASP A 97 -23.02 -5.15 0.27
C ASP A 97 -23.52 -4.76 -1.14
N THR A 98 -24.83 -4.61 -1.29
CA THR A 98 -25.47 -4.28 -2.58
C THR A 98 -25.44 -2.79 -2.90
N ASP A 99 -25.15 -1.94 -1.90
CA ASP A 99 -25.20 -0.50 -2.02
C ASP A 99 -23.81 0.07 -2.34
N ILE A 100 -22.78 -0.50 -1.72
CA ILE A 100 -21.40 -0.05 -1.84
C ILE A 100 -20.53 -1.20 -2.36
N ASN A 101 -19.93 -0.98 -3.53
CA ASN A 101 -18.98 -1.95 -4.10
C ASN A 101 -17.85 -2.27 -3.12
N ALA A 102 -17.51 -3.56 -3.00
CA ALA A 102 -16.47 -4.07 -2.08
C ALA A 102 -15.12 -3.33 -2.17
N GLN A 103 -14.71 -2.92 -3.38
CA GLN A 103 -13.47 -2.16 -3.58
C GLN A 103 -13.55 -0.73 -3.03
N ARG A 104 -14.75 -0.13 -2.93
CA ARG A 104 -14.93 1.16 -2.26
C ARG A 104 -14.77 1.04 -0.75
N HIS A 105 -15.31 -0.02 -0.14
CA HIS A 105 -15.12 -0.29 1.29
C HIS A 105 -13.65 -0.45 1.65
N VAL A 106 -12.96 -1.39 1.00
CA VAL A 106 -11.58 -1.74 1.39
C VAL A 106 -10.62 -0.58 1.16
N ARG A 107 -10.78 0.18 0.06
CA ARG A 107 -9.94 1.37 -0.20
C ARG A 107 -10.12 2.44 0.88
N GLY A 108 -11.35 2.68 1.33
CA GLY A 108 -11.62 3.59 2.44
C GLY A 108 -11.00 3.11 3.75
N ALA A 109 -11.20 1.83 4.10
CA ALA A 109 -10.69 1.24 5.33
C ALA A 109 -9.16 1.19 5.39
N VAL A 110 -8.52 0.62 4.37
CA VAL A 110 -7.06 0.49 4.29
C VAL A 110 -6.41 1.86 4.09
N GLY A 111 -7.01 2.75 3.29
CA GLY A 111 -6.56 4.12 3.15
C GLY A 111 -6.53 4.86 4.49
N GLY A 112 -7.61 4.76 5.28
CA GLY A 112 -7.66 5.32 6.63
C GLY A 112 -6.62 4.72 7.57
N LEU A 113 -6.39 3.41 7.52
CA LEU A 113 -5.36 2.73 8.32
C LEU A 113 -3.95 3.20 7.97
N VAL A 114 -3.60 3.28 6.68
CA VAL A 114 -2.28 3.72 6.23
C VAL A 114 -2.07 5.20 6.52
N ALA A 115 -3.03 6.06 6.17
CA ALA A 115 -2.97 7.49 6.48
C ALA A 115 -2.90 7.73 8.00
N GLY A 116 -3.58 6.91 8.79
CA GLY A 116 -3.55 6.94 10.25
C GLY A 116 -2.17 6.60 10.84
N VAL A 117 -1.36 5.78 10.18
CA VAL A 117 0.04 5.51 10.60
C VAL A 117 0.98 6.59 10.09
N ILE A 118 0.77 7.08 8.86
CA ILE A 118 1.66 8.07 8.24
C ILE A 118 1.42 9.48 8.81
N GLY A 119 0.19 9.80 9.21
CA GLY A 119 -0.21 11.15 9.58
C GLY A 119 -0.58 12.04 8.39
N ASP A 120 -0.79 11.45 7.19
CA ASP A 120 -1.06 12.18 5.96
C ASP A 120 -2.00 11.40 5.02
N GLY A 121 -2.98 12.11 4.46
CA GLY A 121 -3.97 11.56 3.52
C GLY A 121 -3.51 11.55 2.06
N ARG A 122 -2.34 12.13 1.72
CA ARG A 122 -1.79 12.15 0.36
C ARG A 122 -1.18 10.79 -0.02
N ILE A 123 -2.05 9.78 -0.11
CA ILE A 123 -1.68 8.40 -0.42
C ILE A 123 -2.46 7.89 -1.63
N PHE A 124 -1.79 7.11 -2.48
CA PHE A 124 -2.43 6.44 -3.62
C PHE A 124 -2.94 5.07 -3.16
N VAL A 125 -4.25 4.86 -3.16
CA VAL A 125 -4.87 3.59 -2.74
C VAL A 125 -5.65 2.98 -3.89
N SER A 126 -5.18 1.83 -4.37
CA SER A 126 -5.79 1.08 -5.47
C SER A 126 -6.43 -0.21 -4.96
N GLY A 127 -7.60 -0.53 -5.50
CA GLY A 127 -8.37 -1.73 -5.19
C GLY A 127 -8.18 -2.82 -6.27
N GLY A 128 -8.63 -4.04 -5.99
CA GLY A 128 -8.50 -5.20 -6.89
C GLY A 128 -7.07 -5.72 -6.89
N ALA A 129 -6.71 -6.42 -5.83
CA ALA A 129 -5.35 -6.89 -5.54
C ALA A 129 -5.17 -8.38 -5.92
N GLU A 130 -5.93 -8.86 -6.91
CA GLU A 130 -5.84 -10.24 -7.34
C GLU A 130 -4.41 -10.54 -7.80
N HIS A 131 -3.78 -11.53 -7.15
CA HIS A 131 -2.38 -11.90 -7.37
C HIS A 131 -1.35 -10.79 -7.07
N GLN A 132 -1.71 -9.75 -6.34
CA GLN A 132 -0.88 -8.58 -6.01
C GLN A 132 -0.62 -8.50 -4.49
N GLY A 133 -0.18 -9.63 -3.93
CA GLY A 133 -0.03 -9.88 -2.51
C GLY A 133 -0.87 -11.09 -2.05
N PRO A 134 -0.87 -11.40 -0.74
CA PRO A 134 -1.76 -12.39 -0.15
C PRO A 134 -3.25 -12.03 -0.33
N ASP A 135 -4.12 -13.05 -0.41
CA ASP A 135 -5.59 -12.88 -0.49
C ASP A 135 -6.12 -12.05 0.69
N GLY A 136 -6.88 -10.99 0.39
CA GLY A 136 -7.41 -10.06 1.40
C GLY A 136 -6.40 -9.06 1.96
N GLY A 137 -5.18 -9.09 1.46
CA GLY A 137 -4.12 -8.15 1.76
C GLY A 137 -3.81 -7.29 0.54
N GLY A 138 -2.53 -7.26 0.19
CA GLY A 138 -2.01 -6.51 -0.95
C GLY A 138 -0.56 -6.10 -0.70
N LEU A 139 -0.23 -4.84 -0.95
CA LEU A 139 1.09 -4.30 -0.66
C LEU A 139 1.05 -2.81 -0.32
N ILE A 140 2.13 -2.36 0.31
CA ILE A 140 2.48 -0.96 0.44
C ILE A 140 3.88 -0.73 -0.16
N ALA A 141 4.05 0.36 -0.90
CA ALA A 141 5.35 0.88 -1.31
C ALA A 141 5.45 2.37 -0.94
N VAL A 142 6.60 2.78 -0.42
CA VAL A 142 6.86 4.15 0.03
C VAL A 142 8.10 4.67 -0.66
N ILE A 143 8.01 5.88 -1.21
CA ILE A 143 9.16 6.65 -1.70
C ILE A 143 9.44 7.76 -0.70
N ALA A 144 10.67 7.83 -0.22
CA ALA A 144 11.08 8.86 0.73
C ALA A 144 12.48 9.42 0.42
N GLY A 145 12.70 10.67 0.84
CA GLY A 145 14.01 11.30 0.83
C GLY A 145 14.98 10.55 1.74
N ARG A 146 16.23 10.42 1.31
CA ARG A 146 17.32 9.91 2.14
C ARG A 146 17.54 10.85 3.33
N PRO A 147 18.03 10.35 4.47
CA PRO A 147 18.55 11.23 5.52
C PRO A 147 19.58 12.17 4.91
N GLN A 148 19.49 13.47 5.22
CA GLN A 148 20.62 14.36 4.94
C GLN A 148 21.80 13.89 5.80
N PRO A 149 23.02 13.85 5.24
CA PRO A 149 24.22 13.56 6.02
C PRO A 149 24.45 14.58 7.13
#